data_AF-K1U5L8-F1
#
_entry.id   AF-K1U5L8-F1
#
_cell.length_a   1.000
_cell.length_b   1.000
_cell.length_c   1.000
_cell.angle_alpha   90.00
_cell.angle_beta   90.00
_cell.angle_gamma   90.00
#
_symmetry.space_group_name_H-M   'P 1'
#
loop_
_entity.id
_entity.type
_entity.pdbx_description
1 polymer ?
#
loop_
_entity_poly.entity_id
_entity_poly.type
_entity_poly.pdbx_seq_one_letter_code
_entity_poly.pdbx_strand_id
1 'polypeptide(L)'
;MDWIYVIVPLALLGTFWVIAAFTGQWPWQSNPYNSYALQTDSWLKGRLDLGQNYEWLELAIYQGKYFVSFPPFPSYVLIPFVVLFGTNTPDHLIALAVTIIGCIYAVKLYREASAEKQYSLFWVLMLYFASGYLFVGMNGYVWFIAQSMSFTLSLMALYYTLQNKGGLALAFWACAVGCRPMLALYGILLVYLLVKGYKKEIRKGLYGSL
;
A
#
# COMPACT_ATOMS: atom_id res chain seq x y z
N MET A 1 13.99 9.02 -20.49
CA MET A 1 13.07 8.58 -19.42
C MET A 1 11.80 8.09 -20.09
N ASP A 2 11.30 6.91 -19.76
CA ASP A 2 10.05 6.43 -20.35
C ASP A 2 8.87 7.21 -19.75
N TRP A 3 8.21 8.02 -20.58
CA TRP A 3 7.23 9.02 -20.16
C TRP A 3 6.05 8.44 -19.39
N ILE A 4 5.77 7.13 -19.53
CA ILE A 4 4.68 6.48 -18.80
C ILE A 4 4.81 6.58 -17.27
N TYR A 5 6.05 6.56 -16.76
CA TYR A 5 6.31 6.67 -15.31
C TYR A 5 6.06 8.08 -14.77
N VAL A 6 5.83 9.04 -15.66
CA VAL A 6 5.47 10.42 -15.33
C VAL A 6 3.98 10.66 -15.62
N ILE A 7 3.50 10.24 -16.80
CA ILE A 7 2.11 10.47 -17.24
C ILE A 7 1.10 9.80 -16.31
N VAL A 8 1.32 8.54 -15.91
CA VAL A 8 0.35 7.82 -15.05
C VAL A 8 0.22 8.49 -13.68
N PRO A 9 1.30 8.77 -12.93
CA PRO A 9 1.19 9.53 -11.69
C PRO A 9 0.58 10.92 -11.87
N LEU A 10 0.95 11.66 -12.92
CA LEU A 10 0.39 12.99 -13.17
C LEU A 10 -1.12 12.96 -13.46
N ALA A 11 -1.61 11.97 -14.21
CA ALA A 11 -3.03 11.80 -14.46
C ALA A 11 -3.80 11.56 -13.15
N LEU A 12 -3.26 10.74 -12.24
CA LEU A 12 -3.86 10.50 -10.94
C LEU A 12 -3.78 11.71 -10.02
N LEU A 13 -2.65 12.39 -9.97
CA LEU A 13 -2.49 13.63 -9.20
C LEU A 13 -3.46 14.72 -9.69
N GLY A 14 -3.59 14.90 -11.00
CA GLY A 14 -4.54 15.84 -11.58
C GLY A 14 -5.99 15.47 -11.21
N THR A 15 -6.32 14.18 -11.24
CA THR A 15 -7.65 13.70 -10.84
C THR A 15 -7.93 13.93 -9.36
N PHE A 16 -6.98 13.58 -8.47
CA PHE A 16 -7.12 13.86 -7.05
C PHE A 16 -7.20 15.34 -6.74
N TRP A 17 -6.48 16.19 -7.48
CA TRP A 17 -6.62 17.63 -7.35
C TRP A 17 -8.04 18.07 -7.71
N VAL A 18 -8.58 17.61 -8.84
CA VAL A 18 -9.96 17.92 -9.23
C VAL A 18 -10.94 17.47 -8.15
N ILE A 19 -10.84 16.23 -7.66
CA ILE A 19 -11.74 15.75 -6.61
C ILE A 19 -11.58 16.56 -5.32
N ALA A 20 -10.36 16.88 -4.90
CA ALA A 20 -10.10 17.72 -3.73
C ALA A 20 -10.69 19.13 -3.89
N ALA A 21 -10.62 19.72 -5.09
CA ALA A 21 -11.22 21.03 -5.37
C ALA A 21 -12.75 21.02 -5.25
N PHE A 22 -13.42 19.93 -5.64
CA PHE A 22 -14.88 19.80 -5.54
C PHE A 22 -15.36 19.36 -4.15
N THR A 23 -14.58 18.55 -3.43
CA THR A 23 -14.97 17.96 -2.14
C THR A 23 -14.40 18.69 -0.94
N GLY A 24 -13.42 19.55 -1.16
CA GLY A 24 -12.61 20.16 -0.12
C GLY A 24 -11.61 19.18 0.53
N GLN A 25 -11.56 17.90 0.17
CA GLN A 25 -10.68 16.90 0.80
C GLN A 25 -9.23 17.04 0.36
N TRP A 26 -8.55 18.07 0.86
CA TRP A 26 -7.16 18.34 0.53
C TRP A 26 -6.18 17.44 1.31
N PRO A 27 -5.01 17.09 0.73
CA PRO A 27 -4.01 16.26 1.42
C PRO A 27 -3.43 16.84 2.71
N TRP A 28 -3.63 18.13 2.98
CA TRP A 28 -3.16 18.81 4.20
C TRP A 28 -4.25 19.00 5.26
N GLN A 29 -5.43 18.40 5.08
CA GLN A 29 -6.47 18.41 6.10
C GLN A 29 -6.11 17.51 7.29
N SER A 30 -6.67 17.84 8.45
CA SER A 30 -6.59 16.99 9.63
C SER A 30 -7.39 15.71 9.42
N ASN A 31 -6.88 14.61 9.98
CA ASN A 31 -7.50 13.30 9.88
C ASN A 31 -8.14 12.91 11.23
N PRO A 32 -9.47 13.01 11.39
CA PRO A 32 -10.12 12.54 12.62
C PRO A 32 -10.13 11.02 12.75
N TYR A 33 -9.89 10.29 11.65
CA TYR A 33 -9.86 8.83 11.59
C TYR A 33 -8.43 8.26 11.61
N ASN A 34 -7.52 8.91 12.35
CA ASN A 34 -6.07 8.63 12.42
C ASN A 34 -5.71 7.50 13.42
N SER A 35 -6.47 6.40 13.44
CA SER A 35 -6.29 5.30 14.41
C SER A 35 -4.84 4.80 14.49
N TYR A 36 -4.14 4.73 13.36
CA TYR A 36 -2.75 4.28 13.32
C TYR A 36 -1.79 5.27 13.98
N ALA A 37 -1.99 6.58 13.82
CA ALA A 37 -1.18 7.58 14.51
C ALA A 37 -1.40 7.51 16.03
N LEU A 38 -2.65 7.35 16.47
CA LEU A 38 -3.01 7.16 17.89
C LEU A 38 -2.41 5.88 18.48
N GLN A 39 -2.44 4.77 17.72
CA GLN A 39 -1.84 3.50 18.12
C GLN A 39 -0.33 3.64 18.26
N THR A 40 0.33 4.25 17.28
CA THR A 40 1.77 4.50 17.30
C THR A 40 2.18 5.39 18.48
N ASP A 41 1.44 6.48 18.74
CA ASP A 41 1.69 7.35 19.90
C ASP A 41 1.56 6.59 21.24
N SER A 42 0.58 5.70 21.35
CA SER A 42 0.42 4.84 22.53
C SER A 42 1.59 3.87 22.70
N TRP A 43 2.06 3.25 21.62
CA TRP A 43 3.25 2.38 21.64
C TRP A 43 4.51 3.12 22.08
N LEU A 44 4.72 4.34 21.58
CA LEU A 44 5.85 5.18 21.97
C LEU A 44 5.81 5.58 23.45
N LYS A 45 4.61 5.60 24.05
CA LYS A 45 4.39 5.82 25.49
C LYS A 45 4.41 4.52 26.32
N GLY A 46 4.76 3.38 25.71
CA GLY A 46 4.84 2.08 26.39
C GLY A 46 3.48 1.43 26.67
N ARG A 47 2.43 1.83 25.95
CA ARG A 47 1.06 1.31 26.10
C ARG A 47 0.60 0.59 24.83
N LEU A 48 -0.27 -0.41 25.00
CA LEU A 48 -0.94 -1.06 23.87
C LEU A 48 -2.36 -0.52 23.64
N ASP A 49 -3.01 -0.03 24.70
CA ASP A 49 -4.33 0.59 24.63
C ASP A 49 -4.24 2.11 24.41
N LEU A 50 -5.30 2.69 23.84
CA LEU A 50 -5.38 4.12 23.55
C LEU A 50 -5.63 5.01 24.77
N GLY A 51 -5.83 4.42 25.97
CA GLY A 51 -6.10 5.15 27.21
C GLY A 51 -7.50 5.76 27.33
N GLN A 52 -8.22 5.93 26.21
CA GLN A 52 -9.57 6.47 26.17
C GLN A 52 -10.37 5.91 24.99
N ASN A 53 -11.69 6.10 25.05
CA ASN A 53 -12.57 5.80 23.93
C ASN A 53 -12.54 6.94 22.90
N TYR A 54 -12.60 6.57 21.62
CA TYR A 54 -12.87 7.49 20.52
C TYR A 54 -14.13 6.99 19.81
N GLU A 55 -15.29 7.60 20.10
CA GLU A 55 -16.60 7.05 19.73
C GLU A 55 -16.83 6.91 18.22
N TRP A 56 -16.09 7.67 17.42
CA TRP A 56 -16.14 7.63 15.96
C TRP A 56 -15.13 6.65 15.33
N LEU A 57 -14.34 5.93 16.14
CA LEU A 57 -13.36 4.94 15.69
C LEU A 57 -13.80 3.51 15.99
N GLU A 58 -13.43 2.58 15.10
CA GLU A 58 -13.69 1.15 15.28
C GLU A 58 -12.64 0.50 16.20
N LEU A 59 -12.89 0.58 17.50
CA LEU A 59 -12.00 0.08 18.54
C LEU A 59 -12.46 -1.28 19.08
N ALA A 60 -11.49 -2.16 19.33
CA ALA A 60 -11.72 -3.37 20.12
C ALA A 60 -11.71 -3.00 21.61
N ILE A 61 -12.75 -3.42 22.33
CA ILE A 61 -12.89 -3.18 23.77
C ILE A 61 -12.58 -4.48 24.50
N TYR A 62 -11.57 -4.46 25.37
CA TYR A 62 -11.18 -5.61 26.17
C TYR A 62 -10.79 -5.18 27.58
N GLN A 63 -11.43 -5.76 28.59
CA GLN A 63 -11.20 -5.46 30.01
C GLN A 63 -11.25 -3.94 30.33
N GLY A 64 -12.21 -3.22 29.74
CA GLY A 64 -12.37 -1.77 29.94
C GLY A 64 -11.30 -0.90 29.25
N LYS A 65 -10.45 -1.49 28.41
CA LYS A 65 -9.44 -0.80 27.60
C LYS A 65 -9.82 -0.82 26.12
N TYR A 66 -9.31 0.18 25.38
CA TYR A 66 -9.64 0.42 23.99
C TYR A 66 -8.41 0.21 23.11
N PHE A 67 -8.54 -0.64 22.09
CA PHE A 67 -7.45 -1.03 21.21
C PHE A 67 -7.83 -0.78 19.76
N VAL A 68 -6.85 -0.40 18.95
CA VAL A 68 -7.04 -0.38 17.50
C VAL A 68 -7.15 -1.81 17.00
N SER A 69 -8.30 -2.12 16.40
CA SER A 69 -8.64 -3.46 15.91
C SER A 69 -7.98 -3.80 14.57
N PHE A 70 -7.42 -2.80 13.90
CA PHE A 70 -6.83 -2.95 12.58
C PHE A 70 -5.43 -3.58 12.62
N PRO A 71 -5.05 -4.28 11.54
CA PRO A 71 -3.70 -4.78 11.32
C PRO A 71 -2.62 -3.67 11.48
N PRO A 72 -1.49 -3.96 12.15
CA PRO A 72 -0.59 -2.93 12.68
C PRO A 72 0.41 -2.35 11.67
N PHE A 73 0.52 -2.87 10.44
CA PHE A 73 1.58 -2.44 9.52
C PHE A 73 1.62 -0.93 9.27
N PRO A 74 0.48 -0.26 8.99
CA PRO A 74 0.49 1.19 8.80
C PRO A 74 1.01 1.97 10.02
N SER A 75 0.77 1.50 11.25
CA SER A 75 1.30 2.11 12.47
C SER A 75 2.83 2.09 12.51
N TYR A 76 3.48 0.99 12.08
CA TYR A 76 4.94 0.95 11.96
C TYR A 76 5.47 1.96 10.95
N VAL A 77 4.78 2.14 9.82
CA VAL A 77 5.14 3.17 8.81
C VAL A 77 5.01 4.58 9.38
N LEU A 78 4.05 4.79 10.28
CA LEU A 78 3.78 6.09 10.91
C LEU A 78 4.73 6.45 12.06
N ILE A 79 5.54 5.53 12.58
CA ILE A 79 6.52 5.80 13.67
C ILE A 79 7.33 7.09 13.45
N PRO A 80 8.07 7.26 12.34
CA PRO A 80 8.87 8.47 12.15
C PRO A 80 8.02 9.75 12.09
N PHE A 81 6.78 9.67 11.59
CA PHE A 81 5.89 10.82 11.51
C PHE A 81 5.32 11.18 12.88
N VAL A 82 4.96 10.19 13.69
CA VAL A 82 4.46 10.44 15.04
C VAL A 82 5.55 11.01 15.95
N VAL A 83 6.80 10.55 15.80
CA VAL A 83 7.94 11.13 16.53
C VAL A 83 8.13 12.62 16.21
N LEU A 84 7.85 13.04 14.96
CA LEU A 84 8.04 14.43 14.52
C LEU A 84 6.82 15.34 14.71
N PHE A 85 5.61 14.80 14.54
CA PHE A 85 4.37 15.57 14.47
C PHE A 85 3.34 15.19 15.55
N GLY A 86 3.67 14.25 16.44
CA GLY A 86 2.70 13.66 17.36
C GLY A 86 1.59 12.94 16.60
N THR A 87 0.36 13.00 17.11
CA THR A 87 -0.79 12.36 16.46
C THR A 87 -1.33 13.15 15.26
N ASN A 88 -0.80 14.34 14.97
CA ASN A 88 -1.18 15.17 13.83
C ASN A 88 -0.30 14.86 12.59
N THR A 89 -0.24 13.57 12.23
CA THR A 89 0.55 13.10 11.10
C THR A 89 -0.08 13.48 9.76
N PRO A 90 0.72 13.66 8.69
CA PRO A 90 0.23 14.02 7.37
C PRO A 90 -0.32 12.79 6.61
N ASP A 91 -1.30 12.10 7.17
CA ASP A 91 -1.78 10.78 6.71
C ASP A 91 -2.25 10.79 5.25
N HIS A 92 -2.94 11.86 4.84
CA HIS A 92 -3.44 12.00 3.47
C HIS A 92 -2.28 12.15 2.47
N LEU A 93 -1.23 12.91 2.81
CA LEU A 93 -0.02 13.00 1.98
C LEU A 93 0.74 11.67 1.93
N ILE A 94 0.78 10.93 3.04
CA ILE A 94 1.38 9.59 3.07
C ILE A 94 0.59 8.64 2.15
N ALA A 95 -0.74 8.63 2.22
CA ALA A 95 -1.59 7.85 1.33
C ALA A 95 -1.39 8.22 -0.16
N LEU A 96 -1.25 9.51 -0.46
CA LEU A 96 -0.95 10.00 -1.80
C LEU A 96 0.43 9.52 -2.30
N ALA A 97 1.46 9.62 -1.46
CA ALA A 97 2.81 9.15 -1.79
C ALA A 97 2.82 7.64 -2.04
N VAL A 98 2.15 6.86 -1.18
CA VAL A 98 1.96 5.41 -1.34
C VAL A 98 1.24 5.09 -2.65
N THR A 99 0.24 5.88 -3.03
CA THR A 99 -0.48 5.72 -4.30
C THR A 99 0.46 5.95 -5.49
N ILE A 100 1.26 7.01 -5.48
CA ILE A 100 2.24 7.30 -6.55
C ILE A 100 3.25 6.17 -6.72
N ILE A 101 3.78 5.65 -5.60
CA ILE A 101 4.66 4.48 -5.61
C ILE A 101 3.93 3.28 -6.23
N GLY A 102 2.67 3.05 -5.84
CA GLY A 102 1.81 2.03 -6.42
C GLY A 102 1.70 2.16 -7.93
N CYS A 103 1.52 3.38 -8.46
CA CYS A 103 1.36 3.61 -9.89
C CYS A 103 2.61 3.19 -10.67
N ILE A 104 3.78 3.57 -10.14
CA ILE A 104 5.07 3.19 -10.71
C ILE A 104 5.22 1.67 -10.73
N TYR A 105 4.83 0.99 -9.63
CA TYR A 105 4.89 -0.46 -9.57
C TYR A 105 3.81 -1.16 -10.40
N ALA A 106 2.63 -0.57 -10.61
CA ALA A 106 1.62 -1.08 -11.52
C ALA A 106 2.13 -1.09 -12.97
N VAL A 107 2.78 0.01 -13.40
CA VAL A 107 3.44 0.08 -14.72
C VAL A 107 4.55 -0.96 -14.84
N LYS A 108 5.43 -1.05 -13.82
CA LYS A 108 6.50 -2.06 -13.80
C LYS A 108 5.96 -3.47 -13.88
N LEU A 109 4.94 -3.79 -13.07
CA LEU A 109 4.32 -5.11 -13.02
C LEU A 109 3.66 -5.46 -14.36
N TYR A 110 2.87 -4.55 -14.94
CA TYR A 110 2.22 -4.80 -16.24
C TYR A 110 3.25 -5.09 -17.33
N ARG A 111 4.33 -4.30 -17.40
CA ARG A 111 5.39 -4.47 -18.40
C ARG A 111 6.24 -5.72 -18.21
N GLU A 112 6.26 -6.25 -17.00
CA GLU A 112 6.93 -7.52 -16.70
C GLU A 112 6.01 -8.71 -17.01
N ALA A 113 4.72 -8.59 -16.72
CA ALA A 113 3.75 -9.67 -16.85
C ALA A 113 3.19 -9.82 -18.29
N SER A 114 3.14 -8.74 -19.07
CA SER A 114 2.50 -8.71 -20.38
C SER A 114 3.50 -8.60 -21.53
N ALA A 115 3.27 -9.36 -22.60
CA ALA A 115 3.99 -9.21 -23.86
C ALA A 115 3.63 -7.89 -24.57
N GLU A 116 2.41 -7.40 -24.38
CA GLU A 116 1.86 -6.23 -25.06
C GLU A 116 2.12 -4.94 -24.25
N LYS A 117 3.40 -4.63 -24.06
CA LYS A 117 3.86 -3.50 -23.23
C LYS A 117 3.34 -2.13 -23.71
N GLN A 118 2.96 -2.00 -24.98
CA GLN A 118 2.39 -0.78 -25.55
C GLN A 118 1.08 -0.35 -24.88
N TYR A 119 0.29 -1.28 -24.36
CA TYR A 119 -0.99 -0.99 -23.69
C TYR A 119 -0.86 -0.70 -22.20
N SER A 120 0.36 -0.59 -21.67
CA SER A 120 0.61 -0.32 -20.24
C SER A 120 -0.13 0.92 -19.75
N LEU A 121 -0.15 1.99 -20.55
CA LEU A 121 -0.80 3.25 -20.17
C LEU A 121 -2.30 3.03 -19.95
N PHE A 122 -2.97 2.42 -20.93
CA PHE A 122 -4.40 2.16 -20.88
C PHE A 122 -4.77 1.27 -19.70
N TRP A 123 -4.11 0.12 -19.55
CA TRP A 123 -4.49 -0.85 -18.51
C TRP A 123 -4.16 -0.40 -17.11
N VAL A 124 -3.05 0.32 -16.91
CA VAL A 124 -2.75 0.88 -15.59
C VAL A 124 -3.70 2.02 -15.25
N LEU A 125 -4.07 2.89 -16.20
CA LEU A 125 -5.11 3.88 -15.93
C LEU A 125 -6.45 3.19 -15.60
N MET A 126 -6.87 2.18 -16.36
CA MET A 126 -8.07 1.41 -16.04
C MET A 126 -8.04 0.79 -14.63
N LEU A 127 -6.89 0.25 -14.20
CA LEU A 127 -6.73 -0.30 -12.86
C LEU A 127 -7.08 0.72 -11.75
N TYR A 128 -6.78 2.00 -11.95
CA TYR A 128 -7.07 3.05 -10.97
C TYR A 128 -8.43 3.74 -11.19
N PHE A 129 -8.75 4.09 -12.44
CA PHE A 129 -9.93 4.89 -12.79
C PHE A 129 -11.20 4.06 -12.93
N ALA A 130 -11.11 2.81 -13.38
CA ALA A 130 -12.24 1.90 -13.52
C ALA A 130 -12.43 0.99 -12.30
N SER A 131 -11.67 1.24 -11.22
CA SER A 131 -11.84 0.57 -9.93
C SER A 131 -12.32 1.55 -8.87
N GLY A 132 -12.61 1.05 -7.66
CA GLY A 132 -12.88 1.89 -6.50
C GLY A 132 -11.66 2.62 -5.95
N TYR A 133 -10.48 2.53 -6.59
CA TYR A 133 -9.25 3.05 -6.00
C TYR A 133 -9.23 4.56 -5.86
N LEU A 134 -9.85 5.34 -6.76
CA LEU A 134 -9.85 6.80 -6.64
C LEU A 134 -10.44 7.28 -5.30
N PHE A 135 -11.47 6.60 -4.81
CA PHE A 135 -12.07 6.89 -3.51
C PHE A 135 -11.12 6.55 -2.35
N VAL A 136 -10.38 5.44 -2.48
CA VAL A 136 -9.41 4.97 -1.49
C VAL A 136 -8.16 5.86 -1.46
N GLY A 137 -7.58 6.18 -2.62
CA GLY A 137 -6.30 6.87 -2.72
C GLY A 137 -6.33 8.34 -2.31
N MET A 138 -7.52 8.95 -2.22
CA MET A 138 -7.69 10.36 -1.88
C MET A 138 -7.59 10.64 -0.36
N ASN A 139 -7.90 9.66 0.49
CA ASN A 139 -8.10 9.88 1.92
C ASN A 139 -7.10 9.10 2.78
N GLY A 140 -6.58 9.76 3.83
CA GLY A 140 -5.67 9.18 4.82
C GLY A 140 -6.38 8.46 5.97
N TYR A 141 -7.70 8.28 5.90
CA TYR A 141 -8.46 7.61 6.97
C TYR A 141 -7.94 6.19 7.18
N VAL A 142 -8.07 5.67 8.40
CA VAL A 142 -7.55 4.35 8.80
C VAL A 142 -7.84 3.24 7.77
N TRP A 143 -9.06 3.16 7.24
CA TRP A 143 -9.43 2.14 6.26
C TRP A 143 -8.68 2.29 4.93
N PHE A 144 -8.54 3.53 4.48
CA PHE A 144 -8.06 3.88 3.16
C PHE A 144 -6.54 3.89 3.09
N ILE A 145 -5.84 4.42 4.09
CA ILE A 145 -4.38 4.34 4.14
C ILE A 145 -3.90 2.89 4.20
N ALA A 146 -4.59 2.03 4.98
CA ALA A 146 -4.33 0.60 5.01
C ALA A 146 -4.55 -0.06 3.65
N GLN A 147 -5.66 0.28 2.98
CA GLN A 147 -5.97 -0.26 1.67
C GLN A 147 -4.95 0.18 0.61
N SER A 148 -4.58 1.46 0.58
CA SER A 148 -3.57 2.03 -0.32
C SER A 148 -2.20 1.36 -0.12
N MET A 149 -1.75 1.22 1.14
CA MET A 149 -0.51 0.50 1.45
C MET A 149 -0.59 -0.97 1.02
N SER A 150 -1.66 -1.67 1.37
CA SER A 150 -1.83 -3.08 1.02
C SER A 150 -1.81 -3.31 -0.49
N PHE A 151 -2.43 -2.42 -1.26
CA PHE A 151 -2.47 -2.48 -2.72
C PHE A 151 -1.09 -2.24 -3.33
N THR A 152 -0.41 -1.14 -2.93
CA THR A 152 0.94 -0.82 -3.41
C THR A 152 1.94 -1.92 -3.06
N LEU A 153 1.92 -2.41 -1.83
CA LEU A 153 2.80 -3.50 -1.39
C LEU A 153 2.51 -4.81 -2.13
N SER A 154 1.25 -5.09 -2.48
CA SER A 154 0.88 -6.25 -3.30
C SER A 154 1.43 -6.15 -4.72
N LEU A 155 1.37 -4.96 -5.35
CA LEU A 155 1.99 -4.71 -6.66
C LEU A 155 3.50 -4.92 -6.61
N MET A 156 4.15 -4.42 -5.56
CA MET A 156 5.59 -4.62 -5.32
C MET A 156 5.92 -6.10 -5.14
N ALA A 157 5.15 -6.82 -4.31
CA ALA A 157 5.34 -8.26 -4.07
C ALA A 157 5.28 -9.06 -5.37
N LEU A 158 4.23 -8.84 -6.18
CA LEU A 158 4.06 -9.51 -7.47
C LEU A 158 5.19 -9.16 -8.45
N TYR A 159 5.56 -7.88 -8.53
CA TYR A 159 6.66 -7.45 -9.40
C TYR A 159 7.97 -8.15 -9.03
N TYR A 160 8.33 -8.16 -7.74
CA TYR A 160 9.55 -8.80 -7.28
C TYR A 160 9.50 -10.33 -7.42
N THR A 161 8.32 -10.94 -7.35
CA THR A 161 8.14 -12.35 -7.67
C THR A 161 8.48 -12.65 -9.14
N LEU A 162 8.00 -11.84 -10.09
CA LEU A 162 8.32 -12.04 -11.51
C LEU A 162 9.81 -11.78 -11.82
N GLN A 163 10.46 -10.93 -11.02
CA GLN A 163 11.90 -10.68 -11.06
C GLN A 163 12.73 -11.76 -10.33
N ASN A 164 12.12 -12.85 -9.86
CA ASN A 164 12.74 -13.90 -9.05
C ASN A 164 13.44 -13.41 -7.75
N LYS A 165 13.05 -12.24 -7.23
CA LYS A 165 13.58 -11.68 -5.98
C LYS A 165 12.71 -12.12 -4.80
N GLY A 166 12.76 -13.42 -4.48
CA GLY A 166 11.88 -14.05 -3.50
C GLY A 166 11.87 -13.38 -2.11
N GLY A 167 13.03 -12.99 -1.59
CA GLY A 167 13.12 -12.30 -0.29
C GLY A 167 12.35 -10.97 -0.26
N LEU A 168 12.51 -10.13 -1.29
CA LEU A 168 11.75 -8.88 -1.41
C LEU A 168 10.27 -9.14 -1.63
N ALA A 169 9.93 -10.10 -2.48
CA ALA A 169 8.54 -10.45 -2.76
C ALA A 169 7.78 -10.87 -1.49
N LEU A 170 8.37 -11.77 -0.70
CA LEU A 170 7.78 -12.25 0.55
C LEU A 170 7.76 -11.16 1.64
N ALA A 171 8.78 -10.30 1.69
CA ALA A 171 8.78 -9.16 2.61
C ALA A 171 7.63 -8.19 2.31
N PHE A 172 7.48 -7.74 1.05
CA PHE A 172 6.38 -6.85 0.67
C PHE A 172 5.01 -7.51 0.83
N TRP A 173 4.90 -8.81 0.55
CA TRP A 173 3.68 -9.56 0.81
C TRP A 173 3.34 -9.60 2.31
N ALA A 174 4.30 -9.93 3.18
CA ALA A 174 4.07 -9.94 4.62
C ALA A 174 3.63 -8.56 5.14
N CYS A 175 4.25 -7.49 4.64
CA CYS A 175 3.82 -6.12 4.93
C CYS A 175 2.38 -5.85 4.44
N ALA A 176 2.02 -6.33 3.23
CA ALA A 176 0.67 -6.18 2.70
C ALA A 176 -0.38 -6.93 3.55
N VAL A 177 -0.07 -8.15 4.00
CA VAL A 177 -0.89 -8.92 4.96
C VAL A 177 -1.05 -8.15 6.28
N GLY A 178 0.02 -7.52 6.74
CA GLY A 178 0.02 -6.64 7.90
C GLY A 178 -0.83 -5.37 7.76
N CYS A 179 -1.31 -5.04 6.55
CA CYS A 179 -2.34 -4.04 6.30
C CYS A 179 -3.74 -4.66 6.17
N ARG A 180 -3.84 -5.82 5.52
CA ARG A 180 -5.11 -6.52 5.20
C ARG A 180 -4.90 -8.05 5.25
N PRO A 181 -5.27 -8.74 6.35
CA PRO A 181 -4.95 -10.16 6.58
C PRO A 181 -5.44 -11.12 5.50
N MET A 182 -6.55 -10.82 4.84
CA MET A 182 -7.10 -11.64 3.75
C MET A 182 -6.15 -11.76 2.55
N LEU A 183 -5.17 -10.87 2.43
CA LEU A 183 -4.10 -10.96 1.44
C LEU A 183 -3.15 -12.15 1.68
N ALA A 184 -3.23 -12.82 2.83
CA ALA A 184 -2.48 -14.06 3.07
C ALA A 184 -2.86 -15.14 2.04
N LEU A 185 -4.10 -15.15 1.55
CA LEU A 185 -4.61 -16.15 0.60
C LEU A 185 -3.85 -16.16 -0.72
N TYR A 186 -3.46 -14.98 -1.25
CA TYR A 186 -2.71 -14.93 -2.51
C TYR A 186 -1.22 -15.30 -2.34
N GLY A 187 -0.77 -15.55 -1.11
CA GLY A 187 0.57 -16.12 -0.85
C GLY A 187 0.79 -17.44 -1.59
N ILE A 188 -0.25 -18.26 -1.79
CA ILE A 188 -0.18 -19.50 -2.58
C ILE A 188 0.26 -19.20 -4.02
N LEU A 189 -0.29 -18.15 -4.63
CA LEU A 189 0.09 -17.71 -5.98
C LEU A 189 1.56 -17.24 -6.01
N LEU A 190 1.99 -16.45 -5.02
CA LEU A 190 3.38 -15.98 -4.94
C LEU A 190 4.36 -17.15 -4.86
N VAL A 191 4.09 -18.13 -3.99
CA VAL A 191 4.93 -19.33 -3.85
C VAL A 191 4.97 -20.11 -5.17
N TYR A 192 3.81 -20.32 -5.82
CA TYR A 192 3.76 -21.00 -7.12
C TYR A 192 4.63 -20.31 -8.17
N LEU A 193 4.51 -18.98 -8.29
CA LEU A 193 5.28 -18.19 -9.25
C LEU A 193 6.78 -18.21 -8.94
N LEU A 194 7.18 -18.11 -7.67
CA LEU A 194 8.58 -18.18 -7.24
C LEU A 194 9.19 -19.55 -7.55
N VAL A 195 8.48 -20.65 -7.24
CA VAL A 195 8.95 -22.01 -7.56
C VAL A 195 9.10 -22.19 -9.06
N LYS A 196 8.14 -21.69 -9.86
CA LYS A 196 8.21 -21.73 -11.33
C LYS A 196 9.40 -20.92 -11.85
N GLY A 197 9.64 -19.74 -11.29
CA GLY A 197 10.77 -18.87 -11.61
C GLY A 197 12.12 -19.53 -11.33
N TYR A 198 12.28 -20.08 -10.13
CA TYR A 198 13.49 -20.78 -9.70
C TYR A 198 13.83 -21.99 -10.59
N LYS A 199 12.84 -22.81 -10.95
CA LYS A 199 13.03 -23.94 -11.88
C LYS A 199 13.53 -23.49 -13.26
N LYS A 200 13.07 -22.32 -13.74
CA LYS A 200 13.50 -21.75 -15.02
C LYS A 200 14.95 -21.27 -14.98
N GLU A 201 15.37 -20.66 -13.87
CA GLU A 201 16.77 -20.22 -13.68
C GLU A 201 17.74 -21.40 -13.63
N ILE A 202 17.41 -22.47 -12.88
CA ILE A 202 18.23 -23.69 -12.85
C ILE A 202 18.42 -24.26 -14.25
N ARG A 203 17.33 -24.40 -15.03
CA ARG A 203 17.42 -24.92 -16.40
C ARG A 203 18.32 -24.05 -17.27
N LYS A 204 18.21 -22.73 -17.21
CA LYS A 204 19.10 -21.83 -17.96
C LYS A 204 20.57 -21.98 -17.56
N GLY A 205 20.86 -22.15 -16.28
CA GLY A 205 22.23 -22.38 -15.79
C GLY A 205 22.84 -23.72 -16.24
N LEU A 206 22.01 -24.75 -16.42
CA LEU A 206 22.44 -26.07 -16.90
C LEU A 206 22.66 -26.13 -18.42
N TYR A 207 21.88 -25.39 -19.21
CA TYR A 207 21.97 -25.39 -20.67
C TYR A 207 22.79 -24.23 -21.25
N GLY A 208 23.08 -23.19 -20.47
CA GLY A 208 23.93 -22.06 -20.86
C GLY A 208 25.42 -22.25 -20.56
N SER A 209 25.81 -23.40 -20.00
CA SER A 209 27.19 -23.81 -19.71
C SER A 209 27.72 -24.87 -20.68
N LEU A 210 26.96 -25.18 -21.74
CA LEU A 210 27.34 -25.97 -22.92
C LEU A 210 27.52 -25.02 -24.11
#